data_AF-A0A089LC89-F1
#
_entry.id   AF-A0A089LC89-F1
#
_cell.length_a   1.000
_cell.length_b   1.000
_cell.length_c   1.000
_cell.angle_alpha   90.00
_cell.angle_beta   90.00
_cell.angle_gamma   90.00
#
_symmetry.space_group_name_H-M   'P 1'
#
loop_
_entity.id
_entity.type
_entity.pdbx_description
1 polymer ?
#
loop_
_entity_poly.entity_id
_entity_poly.type
_entity_poly.pdbx_seq_one_letter_code
_entity_poly.pdbx_strand_id
1 'polypeptide(L)'
;MADRLQDQTSYKVRQQEIIYSIALEAERRPLLGSGLWFHDDVRNNFYYASYLFAAAVDDTLELPFDREEAKRKAEAVMLETVLLQNRQPGTELYGHWPLGLNPHPREAAPHELPVEIMGSLMVWFCKQYSSQFSAGLRIAFHTAIGHIYRSGFFRKPVTTFGHHEAKYTAAKLIFGKFFEDDELQEDGRHSLEITLAHIRERGMPEYGSLPWFWHWMQAFTCAWELETDSGIKRTLGEMLDYLWNERSQWYLQGAWVGAHSRGWPHDVPADGNVLHDYVQFGDFKLPAEMPRTEYAGFLFYEAPEQVRSAVLNRGAAAEVFKQTEKVVAGDPERQPPLHSYAYITTDYAAGGMWERVEEFDNEQLRWAYSLPVGAAEGVNRLYFFHPGQGYHAGDPRHQSPYMEVLYHQNTIISLFPVPEGEATAITGVLPKGEWIKQPSALFGYAGSVYFAVYLSHGYELLERPDYLEVISGGMPGGVVVEALSVSQAAELGISGLDEFAAAAAQRAPEFGAGGILSAEYTTWLSNEHLQLSINAGGIQAQAASQAQVNGRPVSFDHYSV
;
A
#
# COMPACT_ATOMS: atom_id res chain seq x y z
N MET A 1 -26.97 -15.78 -8.01
CA MET A 1 -26.95 -15.15 -9.35
C MET A 1 -27.94 -13.98 -9.47
N ALA A 2 -28.12 -13.21 -8.40
CA ALA A 2 -28.82 -11.92 -8.41
C ALA A 2 -28.06 -11.08 -7.36
N ASP A 3 -27.05 -10.34 -7.85
CA ASP A 3 -26.31 -9.23 -7.19
C ASP A 3 -25.00 -8.83 -7.92
N ARG A 4 -24.83 -9.17 -9.20
CA ARG A 4 -23.67 -8.74 -10.02
C ARG A 4 -23.97 -7.54 -10.95
N LEU A 5 -24.92 -6.68 -10.59
CA LEU A 5 -25.33 -5.51 -11.39
C LEU A 5 -25.48 -4.19 -10.61
N GLN A 6 -25.09 -4.14 -9.33
CA GLN A 6 -24.71 -2.92 -8.62
C GLN A 6 -23.17 -2.98 -8.54
N ASP A 7 -22.32 -2.05 -8.96
CA ASP A 7 -22.43 -0.68 -9.45
C ASP A 7 -21.20 -0.46 -10.34
N GLN A 8 -21.32 -0.57 -11.68
CA GLN A 8 -20.32 0.03 -12.57
C GLN A 8 -20.68 1.51 -12.77
N THR A 9 -20.75 2.25 -11.66
CA THR A 9 -20.76 3.71 -11.70
C THR A 9 -19.51 4.17 -12.46
N SER A 10 -19.66 5.08 -13.41
CA SER A 10 -18.50 5.61 -14.15
C SER A 10 -17.44 6.15 -13.18
N TYR A 11 -16.17 6.11 -13.55
CA TYR A 11 -15.08 6.65 -12.71
C TYR A 11 -15.37 8.08 -12.23
N LYS A 12 -16.07 8.90 -13.03
CA LYS A 12 -16.48 10.26 -12.67
C LYS A 12 -17.42 10.31 -11.47
N VAL A 13 -18.39 9.39 -11.42
CA VAL A 13 -19.31 9.27 -10.28
C VAL A 13 -18.52 8.88 -9.03
N ARG A 14 -17.58 7.93 -9.15
CA ARG A 14 -16.72 7.51 -8.03
C ARG A 14 -15.80 8.63 -7.55
N GLN A 15 -15.25 9.45 -8.45
CA GLN A 15 -14.51 10.66 -8.08
C GLN A 15 -15.40 11.67 -7.34
N GLN A 16 -16.62 11.88 -7.83
CA GLN A 16 -17.60 12.77 -7.19
C GLN A 16 -18.00 12.26 -5.78
N GLU A 17 -18.15 10.96 -5.59
CA GLU A 17 -18.43 10.37 -4.27
C GLU A 17 -17.30 10.63 -3.26
N ILE A 18 -16.03 10.49 -3.70
CA ILE A 18 -14.86 10.84 -2.88
C ILE A 18 -14.86 12.34 -2.56
N ILE A 19 -15.06 13.20 -3.58
CA ILE A 19 -15.09 14.66 -3.39
C ILE A 19 -16.18 15.05 -2.39
N TYR A 20 -17.38 14.53 -2.58
CA TYR A 20 -18.53 14.79 -1.71
C TYR A 20 -18.26 14.36 -0.27
N SER A 21 -17.75 13.13 -0.08
CA SER A 21 -17.54 12.55 1.25
C SER A 21 -16.48 13.31 2.05
N ILE A 22 -15.35 13.67 1.41
CA ILE A 22 -14.29 14.45 2.08
C ILE A 22 -14.74 15.90 2.32
N ALA A 23 -15.46 16.52 1.37
CA ALA A 23 -15.99 17.87 1.55
C ALA A 23 -16.95 17.94 2.74
N LEU A 24 -17.82 16.93 2.91
CA LEU A 24 -18.74 16.84 4.03
C LEU A 24 -17.99 16.76 5.38
N GLU A 25 -16.92 15.97 5.45
CA GLU A 25 -16.08 15.90 6.66
C GLU A 25 -15.35 17.22 6.93
N ALA A 26 -14.76 17.84 5.91
CA ALA A 26 -14.08 19.12 6.02
C ALA A 26 -15.02 20.26 6.48
N GLU A 27 -16.27 20.26 6.00
CA GLU A 27 -17.30 21.21 6.40
C GLU A 27 -17.66 21.05 7.88
N ARG A 28 -17.88 19.81 8.35
CA ARG A 28 -18.29 19.53 9.73
C ARG A 28 -17.18 19.78 10.75
N ARG A 29 -15.93 19.72 10.31
CA ARG A 29 -14.77 19.85 11.20
C ARG A 29 -14.61 21.29 11.70
N PRO A 30 -14.52 21.53 13.02
CA PRO A 30 -14.28 22.86 13.55
C PRO A 30 -12.85 23.31 13.24
N LEU A 31 -12.68 24.62 13.02
CA LEU A 31 -11.35 25.21 12.91
C LEU A 31 -10.72 25.31 14.31
N LEU A 32 -9.43 25.00 14.40
CA LEU A 32 -8.60 25.27 15.58
C LEU A 32 -8.34 26.77 15.70
N GLY A 33 -7.85 27.21 16.86
CA GLY A 33 -7.58 28.63 17.13
C GLY A 33 -6.58 29.29 16.16
N SER A 34 -5.82 28.51 15.40
CA SER A 34 -4.94 29.01 14.33
C SER A 34 -5.65 29.26 12.99
N GLY A 35 -6.93 28.95 12.86
CA GLY A 35 -7.65 28.99 11.58
C GLY A 35 -7.40 27.79 10.66
N LEU A 36 -6.81 26.70 11.18
CA LEU A 36 -6.54 25.45 10.46
C LEU A 36 -7.37 24.31 11.05
N TRP A 37 -7.55 23.20 10.33
CA TRP A 37 -8.21 22.00 10.84
C TRP A 37 -7.25 21.04 11.56
N PHE A 38 -5.99 21.01 11.15
CA PHE A 38 -5.01 19.99 11.53
C PHE A 38 -3.70 20.66 11.95
N HIS A 39 -3.09 20.18 13.05
CA HIS A 39 -1.75 20.60 13.49
C HIS A 39 -0.72 19.47 13.48
N ASP A 40 -1.15 18.23 13.25
CA ASP A 40 -0.31 17.05 13.11
C ASP A 40 0.44 17.03 11.77
N ASP A 41 -0.27 17.32 10.68
CA ASP A 41 0.30 17.36 9.33
C ASP A 41 -0.27 18.52 8.50
N VAL A 42 0.61 19.38 7.98
CA VAL A 42 0.22 20.54 7.16
C VAL A 42 -0.57 20.13 5.91
N ARG A 43 -0.27 18.96 5.33
CA ARG A 43 -0.84 18.50 4.06
C ARG A 43 -2.34 18.25 4.18
N ASN A 44 -2.79 17.77 5.33
CA ASN A 44 -4.21 17.51 5.60
C ASN A 44 -5.05 18.78 5.44
N ASN A 45 -4.54 19.94 5.85
CA ASN A 45 -5.23 21.22 5.65
C ASN A 45 -5.40 21.54 4.17
N PHE A 46 -4.34 21.37 3.36
CA PHE A 46 -4.40 21.62 1.93
C PHE A 46 -5.35 20.66 1.21
N TYR A 47 -5.31 19.37 1.56
CA TYR A 47 -6.13 18.35 0.91
C TYR A 47 -7.61 18.56 1.20
N TYR A 48 -7.99 18.65 2.48
CA TYR A 48 -9.39 18.85 2.89
C TYR A 48 -9.95 20.17 2.35
N ALA A 49 -9.14 21.24 2.33
CA ALA A 49 -9.58 22.50 1.76
C ALA A 49 -9.83 22.40 0.26
N SER A 50 -8.97 21.68 -0.47
CA SER A 50 -9.12 21.47 -1.92
C SER A 50 -10.40 20.71 -2.25
N TYR A 51 -10.74 19.67 -1.47
CA TYR A 51 -11.99 18.93 -1.61
C TYR A 51 -13.23 19.78 -1.28
N LEU A 52 -13.21 20.50 -0.16
CA LEU A 52 -14.31 21.39 0.19
C LEU A 52 -14.53 22.49 -0.86
N PHE A 53 -13.45 23.08 -1.36
CA PHE A 53 -13.52 24.11 -2.39
C PHE A 53 -14.09 23.55 -3.70
N ALA A 54 -13.57 22.41 -4.17
CA ALA A 54 -14.02 21.79 -5.41
C ALA A 54 -15.51 21.44 -5.35
N ALA A 55 -15.98 20.87 -4.23
CA ALA A 55 -17.39 20.61 -4.03
C ALA A 55 -18.22 21.89 -4.05
N ALA A 56 -17.80 22.91 -3.30
CA ALA A 56 -18.54 24.17 -3.17
C ALA A 56 -18.75 24.90 -4.50
N VAL A 57 -17.80 24.78 -5.43
CA VAL A 57 -17.87 25.44 -6.75
C VAL A 57 -18.41 24.55 -7.88
N ASP A 58 -18.66 23.28 -7.63
CA ASP A 58 -19.30 22.38 -8.60
C ASP A 58 -20.82 22.45 -8.47
N ASP A 59 -21.47 23.19 -9.38
CA ASP A 59 -22.92 23.37 -9.42
C ASP A 59 -23.72 22.07 -9.67
N THR A 60 -23.05 20.98 -10.05
CA THR A 60 -23.69 19.68 -10.31
C THR A 60 -23.89 18.83 -9.05
N LEU A 61 -23.20 19.14 -7.95
CA LEU A 61 -23.31 18.40 -6.69
C LEU A 61 -24.45 18.92 -5.81
N GLU A 62 -25.31 18.06 -5.29
CA GLU A 62 -26.27 18.48 -4.26
C GLU A 62 -25.61 18.45 -2.88
N LEU A 63 -25.41 19.62 -2.26
CA LEU A 63 -24.69 19.76 -1.00
C LEU A 63 -25.66 20.06 0.17
N PRO A 64 -25.45 19.43 1.35
CA PRO A 64 -26.28 19.66 2.52
C PRO A 64 -25.90 20.93 3.31
N PHE A 65 -25.03 21.77 2.77
CA PHE A 65 -24.46 22.96 3.42
C PHE A 65 -24.37 24.15 2.43
N ASP A 66 -24.18 25.35 2.97
CA ASP A 66 -24.08 26.57 2.16
C ASP A 66 -22.77 26.62 1.37
N ARG A 67 -22.89 26.78 0.05
CA ARG A 67 -21.75 26.79 -0.89
C ARG A 67 -20.81 27.96 -0.68
N GLU A 68 -21.33 29.15 -0.44
CA GLU A 68 -20.52 30.36 -0.31
C GLU A 68 -19.77 30.39 1.03
N GLU A 69 -20.37 29.87 2.10
CA GLU A 69 -19.70 29.65 3.38
C GLU A 69 -18.63 28.56 3.28
N ALA A 70 -18.95 27.41 2.67
CA ALA A 70 -18.00 26.33 2.44
C ALA A 70 -16.79 26.80 1.62
N LYS A 71 -17.03 27.52 0.52
CA LYS A 71 -15.99 28.12 -0.31
C LYS A 71 -15.10 29.07 0.51
N ARG A 72 -15.69 30.01 1.25
CA ARG A 72 -14.92 30.95 2.09
C ARG A 72 -14.09 30.24 3.15
N LYS A 73 -14.63 29.20 3.79
CA LYS A 73 -13.93 28.38 4.79
C LYS A 73 -12.72 27.69 4.15
N ALA A 74 -12.93 27.04 3.00
CA ALA A 74 -11.85 26.38 2.26
C ALA A 74 -10.75 27.36 1.81
N GLU A 75 -11.13 28.52 1.27
CA GLU A 75 -10.17 29.55 0.86
C GLU A 75 -9.34 30.07 2.05
N ALA A 76 -9.98 30.29 3.20
CA ALA A 76 -9.30 30.74 4.41
C ALA A 76 -8.25 29.73 4.88
N VAL A 77 -8.60 28.44 4.93
CA VAL A 77 -7.65 27.39 5.33
C VAL A 77 -6.51 27.25 4.32
N MET A 78 -6.81 27.28 3.01
CA MET A 78 -5.77 27.25 1.99
C MET A 78 -4.83 28.45 2.10
N LEU A 79 -5.37 29.65 2.33
CA LEU A 79 -4.57 30.86 2.50
C LEU A 79 -3.63 30.73 3.70
N GLU A 80 -4.16 30.34 4.87
CA GLU A 80 -3.34 30.12 6.07
C GLU A 80 -2.23 29.08 5.80
N THR A 81 -2.58 27.96 5.17
CA THR A 81 -1.63 26.90 4.79
C THR A 81 -0.51 27.43 3.88
N VAL A 82 -0.85 28.15 2.83
CA VAL A 82 0.13 28.70 1.86
C VAL A 82 1.02 29.78 2.49
N LEU A 83 0.53 30.49 3.50
CA LEU A 83 1.29 31.49 4.25
C LEU A 83 2.27 30.90 5.27
N LEU A 84 2.23 29.59 5.53
CA LEU A 84 3.23 28.89 6.36
C LEU A 84 4.54 28.58 5.62
N GLN A 85 4.58 28.82 4.31
CA GLN A 85 5.78 28.56 3.52
C GLN A 85 6.95 29.40 4.04
N ASN A 86 8.12 28.77 4.19
CA ASN A 86 9.35 29.46 4.44
C ASN A 86 9.71 30.34 3.23
N ARG A 87 9.68 31.65 3.42
CA ARG A 87 9.98 32.65 2.37
C ARG A 87 11.28 33.41 2.63
N GLN A 88 12.08 32.98 3.61
CA GLN A 88 13.34 33.63 3.95
C GLN A 88 14.44 33.19 2.97
N PRO A 89 14.90 34.06 2.04
CA PRO A 89 15.91 33.68 1.07
C PRO A 89 17.22 33.28 1.76
N GLY A 90 17.93 32.31 1.19
CA GLY A 90 19.21 31.81 1.71
C GLY A 90 19.10 30.78 2.84
N THR A 91 17.89 30.42 3.26
CA THR A 91 17.67 29.25 4.12
C THR A 91 17.72 27.96 3.29
N GLU A 92 18.21 26.87 3.89
CA GLU A 92 18.31 25.55 3.23
C GLU A 92 16.96 25.06 2.68
N LEU A 93 15.90 25.23 3.48
CA LEU A 93 14.54 24.83 3.13
C LEU A 93 13.69 26.02 2.65
N TYR A 94 14.28 26.96 1.90
CA TYR A 94 13.52 28.06 1.29
C TYR A 94 12.46 27.52 0.34
N GLY A 95 11.22 28.02 0.43
CA GLY A 95 10.10 27.55 -0.39
C GLY A 95 9.40 26.28 0.15
N HIS A 96 9.87 25.73 1.26
CA HIS A 96 9.28 24.57 1.93
C HIS A 96 8.25 24.97 2.99
N TRP A 97 7.50 23.99 3.48
CA TRP A 97 6.57 24.13 4.60
C TRP A 97 6.99 23.24 5.76
N PRO A 98 6.55 23.55 7.00
CA PRO A 98 6.65 22.62 8.11
C PRO A 98 5.86 21.34 7.84
N LEU A 99 6.31 20.20 8.37
CA LEU A 99 5.53 18.95 8.30
C LEU A 99 4.45 18.93 9.38
N GLY A 100 4.86 18.95 10.64
CA GLY A 100 3.98 19.14 11.79
C GLY A 100 3.90 20.61 12.22
N LEU A 101 2.74 21.02 12.73
CA LEU A 101 2.45 22.40 13.12
C LEU A 101 2.29 22.59 14.63
N ASN A 102 2.31 21.50 15.40
CA ASN A 102 2.20 21.55 16.85
C ASN A 102 3.45 22.17 17.53
N PRO A 103 3.29 22.92 18.63
CA PRO A 103 2.03 23.45 19.16
C PRO A 103 1.60 24.77 18.49
N HIS A 104 2.50 25.42 17.75
CA HIS A 104 2.31 26.76 17.20
C HIS A 104 2.65 26.77 15.70
N PRO A 105 1.65 26.75 14.79
CA PRO A 105 1.89 26.60 13.35
C PRO A 105 2.85 27.62 12.75
N ARG A 106 2.81 28.87 13.24
CA ARG A 106 3.65 29.97 12.73
C ARG A 106 5.12 29.89 13.16
N GLU A 107 5.43 29.06 14.15
CA GLU A 107 6.78 28.86 14.70
C GLU A 107 7.39 27.52 14.25
N ALA A 108 6.60 26.67 13.59
CA ALA A 108 7.03 25.35 13.15
C ALA A 108 8.15 25.45 12.11
N ALA A 109 9.16 24.58 12.24
CA ALA A 109 10.32 24.56 11.35
C ALA A 109 9.97 23.93 9.99
N PRO A 110 10.50 24.45 8.87
CA PRO A 110 10.27 23.87 7.55
C PRO A 110 10.83 22.44 7.44
N HIS A 111 10.27 21.67 6.51
CA HIS A 111 10.60 20.27 6.27
C HIS A 111 10.64 19.95 4.77
N GLU A 112 11.38 18.91 4.37
CA GLU A 112 11.52 18.50 2.96
C GLU A 112 10.21 17.94 2.37
N LEU A 113 9.58 17.01 3.07
CA LEU A 113 8.42 16.25 2.57
C LEU A 113 7.21 17.08 2.07
N PRO A 114 6.72 18.13 2.77
CA PRO A 114 5.48 18.79 2.34
C PRO A 114 5.54 19.33 0.92
N VAL A 115 6.60 20.05 0.54
CA VAL A 115 6.72 20.61 -0.82
C VAL A 115 6.85 19.51 -1.87
N GLU A 116 7.53 18.41 -1.55
CA GLU A 116 7.71 17.27 -2.45
C GLU A 116 6.37 16.59 -2.76
N ILE A 117 5.49 16.49 -1.76
CA ILE A 117 4.22 15.74 -1.87
C ILE A 117 3.09 16.61 -2.42
N MET A 118 3.01 17.88 -2.00
CA MET A 118 1.90 18.76 -2.37
C MET A 118 2.25 19.77 -3.47
N GLY A 119 3.53 20.03 -3.76
CA GLY A 119 3.94 21.11 -4.67
C GLY A 119 3.35 20.97 -6.07
N SER A 120 3.49 19.79 -6.68
CA SER A 120 2.89 19.49 -8.00
C SER A 120 1.36 19.56 -7.96
N LEU A 121 0.75 19.06 -6.89
CA LEU A 121 -0.70 19.11 -6.68
C LEU A 121 -1.23 20.54 -6.59
N MET A 122 -0.49 21.44 -5.94
CA MET A 122 -0.84 22.86 -5.86
C MET A 122 -0.84 23.51 -7.24
N VAL A 123 0.12 23.18 -8.11
CA VAL A 123 0.16 23.69 -9.49
C VAL A 123 -1.05 23.19 -10.27
N TRP A 124 -1.36 21.89 -10.18
CA TRP A 124 -2.54 21.31 -10.82
C TRP A 124 -3.83 21.96 -10.32
N PHE A 125 -4.02 22.05 -9.00
CA PHE A 125 -5.22 22.62 -8.40
C PHE A 125 -5.38 24.10 -8.78
N CYS A 126 -4.29 24.87 -8.78
CA CYS A 126 -4.29 26.25 -9.24
C CYS A 126 -4.69 26.36 -10.72
N LYS A 127 -4.20 25.48 -11.60
CA LYS A 127 -4.59 25.48 -13.02
C LYS A 127 -6.08 25.22 -13.20
N GLN A 128 -6.66 24.31 -12.42
CA GLN A 128 -8.09 23.96 -12.52
C GLN A 128 -9.01 25.03 -11.92
N TYR A 129 -8.66 25.59 -10.77
CA TYR A 129 -9.60 26.36 -9.94
C TYR A 129 -9.25 27.83 -9.76
N SER A 130 -8.09 28.31 -10.21
CA SER A 130 -7.65 29.69 -9.92
C SER A 130 -8.62 30.76 -10.41
N SER A 131 -9.34 30.52 -11.51
CA SER A 131 -10.37 31.44 -12.04
C SER A 131 -11.50 31.71 -11.03
N GLN A 132 -11.73 30.77 -10.11
CA GLN A 132 -12.80 30.78 -9.11
C GLN A 132 -12.34 31.25 -7.73
N PHE A 133 -11.03 31.34 -7.50
CA PHE A 133 -10.45 31.87 -6.26
C PHE A 133 -10.76 33.35 -6.08
N SER A 134 -10.83 33.77 -4.82
CA SER A 134 -10.64 35.17 -4.46
C SER A 134 -9.27 35.68 -4.92
N ALA A 135 -9.19 36.99 -5.17
CA ALA A 135 -7.97 37.62 -5.66
C ALA A 135 -6.78 37.41 -4.71
N GLY A 136 -7.03 37.49 -3.39
CA GLY A 136 -6.01 37.27 -2.37
C GLY A 136 -5.44 35.86 -2.40
N LEU A 137 -6.30 34.85 -2.48
CA LEU A 137 -5.88 33.46 -2.56
C LEU A 137 -5.10 33.17 -3.85
N ARG A 138 -5.58 33.69 -4.98
CA ARG A 138 -4.90 33.56 -6.28
C ARG A 138 -3.47 34.10 -6.23
N ILE A 139 -3.28 35.30 -5.67
CA ILE A 139 -1.95 35.91 -5.50
C ILE A 139 -1.07 35.04 -4.59
N ALA A 140 -1.62 34.54 -3.47
CA ALA A 140 -0.88 33.71 -2.53
C ALA A 140 -0.38 32.40 -3.17
N PHE A 141 -1.24 31.72 -3.95
CA PHE A 141 -0.87 30.49 -4.68
C PHE A 141 0.23 30.73 -5.70
N HIS A 142 0.07 31.71 -6.60
CA HIS A 142 1.11 32.02 -7.60
C HIS A 142 2.43 32.41 -6.95
N THR A 143 2.39 33.17 -5.85
CA THR A 143 3.59 33.54 -5.09
C THR A 143 4.27 32.30 -4.52
N ALA A 144 3.52 31.40 -3.90
CA ALA A 144 4.06 30.18 -3.31
C ALA A 144 4.63 29.21 -4.34
N ILE A 145 3.94 29.03 -5.48
CA ILE A 145 4.43 28.26 -6.64
C ILE A 145 5.77 28.84 -7.13
N GLY A 146 5.89 30.16 -7.20
CA GLY A 146 7.16 30.83 -7.54
C GLY A 146 8.28 30.58 -6.53
N HIS A 147 7.97 30.50 -5.23
CA HIS A 147 8.94 30.12 -4.20
C HIS A 147 9.37 28.65 -4.32
N ILE A 148 8.45 27.74 -4.65
CA ILE A 148 8.78 26.34 -4.89
C ILE A 148 9.76 26.22 -6.06
N TYR A 149 9.48 26.87 -7.18
CA TYR A 149 10.39 26.85 -8.33
C TYR A 149 11.79 27.37 -7.98
N ARG A 150 11.86 28.51 -7.27
CA ARG A 150 13.12 29.12 -6.84
C ARG A 150 13.87 28.30 -5.79
N SER A 151 13.21 27.40 -5.04
CA SER A 151 13.89 26.51 -4.10
C SER A 151 14.82 25.52 -4.80
N GLY A 152 14.46 25.10 -6.03
CA GLY A 152 15.21 24.11 -6.78
C GLY A 152 15.26 22.71 -6.15
N PHE A 153 14.41 22.38 -5.17
CA PHE A 153 14.48 21.11 -4.41
C PHE A 153 14.48 19.85 -5.30
N PHE A 154 13.88 19.94 -6.49
CA PHE A 154 13.72 18.86 -7.47
C PHE A 154 14.86 18.80 -8.50
N ARG A 155 15.83 19.72 -8.48
CA ARG A 155 17.02 19.70 -9.36
C ARG A 155 18.05 18.70 -8.82
N LYS A 156 17.67 17.43 -8.80
CA LYS A 156 18.47 16.31 -8.31
C LYS A 156 18.73 15.32 -9.45
N PRO A 157 19.93 14.73 -9.53
CA PRO A 157 20.16 13.60 -10.44
C PRO A 157 19.30 12.40 -10.01
N VAL A 158 18.98 11.52 -10.96
CA VAL A 158 18.34 10.23 -10.64
C VAL A 158 19.39 9.32 -10.01
N THR A 159 19.29 9.08 -8.70
CA THR A 159 20.22 8.24 -7.95
C THR A 159 19.56 7.05 -7.29
N THR A 160 18.30 7.18 -6.91
CA THR A 160 17.45 6.04 -6.53
C THR A 160 16.23 6.00 -7.45
N PHE A 161 15.49 4.90 -7.42
CA PHE A 161 14.34 4.70 -8.31
C PHE A 161 13.06 4.60 -7.50
N GLY A 162 12.92 5.41 -6.44
CA GLY A 162 11.77 5.42 -5.53
C GLY A 162 10.74 6.51 -5.83
N HIS A 163 9.70 6.59 -5.01
CA HIS A 163 8.65 7.58 -5.17
C HIS A 163 9.14 9.04 -5.02
N HIS A 164 10.25 9.27 -4.32
CA HIS A 164 10.89 10.58 -4.25
C HIS A 164 11.39 11.03 -5.64
N GLU A 165 12.08 10.17 -6.39
CA GLU A 165 12.50 10.46 -7.76
C GLU A 165 11.34 10.60 -8.73
N ALA A 166 10.26 9.85 -8.55
CA ALA A 166 9.04 10.07 -9.32
C ALA A 166 8.50 11.50 -9.13
N LYS A 167 8.49 12.00 -7.87
CA LYS A 167 8.07 13.38 -7.56
C LYS A 167 9.05 14.43 -8.08
N TYR A 168 10.36 14.21 -7.96
CA TYR A 168 11.35 15.12 -8.53
C TYR A 168 11.20 15.19 -10.06
N THR A 169 11.06 14.05 -10.73
CA THR A 169 10.84 13.97 -12.17
C THR A 169 9.58 14.72 -12.59
N ALA A 170 8.46 14.47 -11.91
CA ALA A 170 7.21 15.19 -12.17
C ALA A 170 7.36 16.70 -11.93
N ALA A 171 8.02 17.12 -10.86
CA ALA A 171 8.27 18.52 -10.57
C ALA A 171 9.14 19.19 -11.64
N LYS A 172 10.21 18.54 -12.13
CA LYS A 172 11.03 19.03 -13.25
C LYS A 172 10.17 19.31 -14.48
N LEU A 173 9.33 18.34 -14.89
CA LEU A 173 8.45 18.49 -16.05
C LEU A 173 7.41 19.60 -15.86
N ILE A 174 6.73 19.62 -14.70
CA ILE A 174 5.67 20.58 -14.40
C ILE A 174 6.23 22.00 -14.33
N PHE A 175 7.31 22.20 -13.57
CA PHE A 175 7.90 23.53 -13.40
C PHE A 175 8.68 23.99 -14.62
N GLY A 176 9.35 23.09 -15.34
CA GLY A 176 9.99 23.38 -16.62
C GLY A 176 8.97 23.94 -17.60
N LYS A 177 7.82 23.28 -17.72
CA LYS A 177 6.73 23.77 -18.58
C LYS A 177 6.11 25.08 -18.05
N PHE A 178 5.84 25.17 -16.76
CA PHE A 178 5.12 26.31 -16.18
C PHE A 178 5.95 27.61 -16.19
N PHE A 179 7.27 27.52 -16.05
CA PHE A 179 8.19 28.65 -16.04
C PHE A 179 8.97 28.83 -17.35
N GLU A 180 8.66 28.05 -18.39
CA GLU A 180 9.36 28.08 -19.68
C GLU A 180 10.88 27.87 -19.53
N ASP A 181 11.25 26.92 -18.66
CA ASP A 181 12.63 26.49 -18.39
C ASP A 181 12.91 25.20 -19.17
N ASP A 182 13.41 25.37 -20.40
CA ASP A 182 13.69 24.27 -21.34
C ASP A 182 14.75 23.29 -20.81
N GLU A 183 15.77 23.79 -20.10
CA GLU A 183 16.83 22.94 -19.51
C GLU A 183 16.25 22.01 -18.46
N LEU A 184 15.39 22.55 -17.59
CA LEU A 184 14.70 21.77 -16.58
C LEU A 184 13.72 20.76 -17.18
N GLN A 185 13.00 21.14 -18.25
CA GLN A 185 12.08 20.23 -18.91
C GLN A 185 12.82 19.06 -19.55
N GLU A 186 13.98 19.30 -20.18
CA GLU A 186 14.80 18.25 -20.76
C GLU A 186 15.41 17.32 -19.69
N ASP A 187 15.89 17.86 -18.57
CA ASP A 187 16.31 17.05 -17.41
C ASP A 187 15.17 16.19 -16.86
N GLY A 188 13.94 16.73 -16.81
CA GLY A 188 12.73 15.98 -16.46
C GLY A 188 12.43 14.84 -17.44
N ARG A 189 12.55 15.09 -18.76
CA ARG A 189 12.37 14.07 -19.80
C ARG A 189 13.39 12.95 -19.64
N HIS A 190 14.66 13.29 -19.48
CA HIS A 190 15.72 12.30 -19.31
C HIS A 190 15.53 11.46 -18.04
N SER A 191 15.13 12.11 -16.93
CA SER A 191 14.83 11.42 -15.67
C SER A 191 13.68 10.41 -15.82
N LEU A 192 12.62 10.79 -16.55
CA LEU A 192 11.48 9.92 -16.85
C LEU A 192 11.90 8.69 -17.68
N GLU A 193 12.68 8.91 -18.73
CA GLU A 193 13.15 7.84 -19.62
C GLU A 193 14.06 6.84 -18.88
N ILE A 194 15.00 7.33 -18.07
CA ILE A 194 15.86 6.49 -17.22
C ILE A 194 15.03 5.67 -16.23
N THR A 195 14.06 6.31 -15.56
CA THR A 195 13.21 5.64 -14.57
C THR A 195 12.37 4.55 -15.22
N LEU A 196 11.74 4.85 -16.37
CA LEU A 196 10.94 3.88 -17.11
C LEU A 196 11.76 2.70 -17.63
N ALA A 197 12.97 2.96 -18.13
CA ALA A 197 13.88 1.91 -18.57
C ALA A 197 14.28 1.02 -17.40
N HIS A 198 14.60 1.60 -16.24
CA HIS A 198 14.99 0.86 -15.05
C HIS A 198 13.89 -0.09 -14.58
N ILE A 199 12.67 0.41 -14.34
CA ILE A 199 11.59 -0.42 -13.80
C ILE A 199 11.19 -1.55 -14.77
N ARG A 200 11.30 -1.32 -16.08
CA ARG A 200 11.08 -2.37 -17.10
C ARG A 200 12.18 -3.45 -17.10
N GLU A 201 13.40 -3.11 -16.74
CA GLU A 201 14.54 -4.04 -16.72
C GLU A 201 14.74 -4.71 -15.35
N ARG A 202 14.36 -4.05 -14.25
CA ARG A 202 14.74 -4.40 -12.88
C ARG A 202 13.57 -4.53 -11.91
N GLY A 203 12.35 -4.24 -12.33
CA GLY A 203 11.15 -4.29 -11.49
C GLY A 203 10.95 -3.03 -10.66
N MET A 204 9.82 -2.98 -9.94
CA MET A 204 9.45 -1.84 -9.09
C MET A 204 10.15 -1.93 -7.73
N PRO A 205 11.12 -1.05 -7.42
CA PRO A 205 11.96 -1.19 -6.23
C PRO A 205 11.20 -0.97 -4.90
N GLU A 206 10.05 -0.27 -4.95
CA GLU A 206 9.13 -0.13 -3.81
C GLU A 206 8.04 -1.22 -3.88
N TYR A 207 8.50 -2.47 -3.94
CA TYR A 207 7.64 -3.64 -3.91
C TYR A 207 6.78 -3.65 -2.63
N GLY A 208 5.52 -4.04 -2.76
CA GLY A 208 4.66 -4.23 -1.59
C GLY A 208 4.30 -2.98 -0.79
N SER A 209 4.62 -1.80 -1.31
CA SER A 209 4.62 -0.53 -0.59
C SER A 209 3.46 0.36 -1.07
N LEU A 210 2.22 -0.10 -0.85
CA LEU A 210 1.01 0.53 -1.43
C LEU A 210 0.92 2.06 -1.25
N PRO A 211 1.14 2.64 -0.06
CA PRO A 211 1.06 4.11 0.12
C PRO A 211 2.08 4.86 -0.76
N TRP A 212 3.25 4.26 -0.95
CA TRP A 212 4.31 4.84 -1.75
C TRP A 212 4.01 4.69 -3.24
N PHE A 213 3.39 3.57 -3.65
CA PHE A 213 2.90 3.38 -5.02
C PHE A 213 1.96 4.51 -5.46
N TRP A 214 1.04 4.96 -4.60
CA TRP A 214 0.15 6.08 -4.95
C TRP A 214 0.87 7.40 -5.15
N HIS A 215 2.02 7.61 -4.51
CA HIS A 215 2.84 8.79 -4.79
C HIS A 215 3.41 8.79 -6.22
N TRP A 216 3.72 7.63 -6.81
CA TRP A 216 4.09 7.52 -8.23
C TRP A 216 2.91 7.90 -9.12
N MET A 217 1.77 7.25 -8.90
CA MET A 217 0.54 7.47 -9.66
C MET A 217 0.14 8.94 -9.63
N GLN A 218 0.13 9.55 -8.45
CA GLN A 218 -0.20 10.95 -8.25
C GLN A 218 0.80 11.87 -8.99
N ALA A 219 2.10 11.66 -8.83
CA ALA A 219 3.13 12.49 -9.43
C ALA A 219 3.04 12.48 -10.96
N PHE A 220 2.99 11.29 -11.57
CA PHE A 220 2.98 11.16 -13.03
C PHE A 220 1.63 11.51 -13.66
N THR A 221 0.50 11.22 -13.00
CA THR A 221 -0.82 11.68 -13.48
C THR A 221 -0.88 13.20 -13.47
N CYS A 222 -0.38 13.83 -12.40
CA CYS A 222 -0.30 15.29 -12.31
C CYS A 222 0.57 15.88 -13.44
N ALA A 223 1.74 15.31 -13.72
CA ALA A 223 2.58 15.75 -14.83
C ALA A 223 1.90 15.56 -16.20
N TRP A 224 1.23 14.42 -16.40
CA TRP A 224 0.55 14.08 -17.65
C TRP A 224 -0.62 15.03 -17.97
N GLU A 225 -1.41 15.39 -16.96
CA GLU A 225 -2.49 16.38 -17.05
C GLU A 225 -1.98 17.79 -17.39
N LEU A 226 -0.78 18.14 -16.92
CA LEU A 226 -0.19 19.46 -17.11
C LEU A 226 0.63 19.59 -18.39
N GLU A 227 1.13 18.48 -18.93
CA GLU A 227 1.98 18.45 -20.11
C GLU A 227 1.21 18.66 -21.43
N THR A 228 1.87 19.35 -22.36
CA THR A 228 1.41 19.67 -23.71
C THR A 228 2.33 19.13 -24.80
N ASP A 229 3.60 18.86 -24.50
CA ASP A 229 4.52 18.20 -25.43
C ASP A 229 4.08 16.75 -25.66
N SER A 230 3.79 16.43 -26.92
CA SER A 230 3.24 15.12 -27.30
C SER A 230 4.20 13.96 -27.07
N GLY A 231 5.53 14.21 -27.05
CA GLY A 231 6.54 13.20 -26.77
C GLY A 231 6.59 12.87 -25.29
N ILE A 232 6.76 13.89 -24.43
CA ILE A 232 6.78 13.73 -22.97
C ILE A 232 5.46 13.13 -22.48
N LYS A 233 4.32 13.63 -22.98
CA LYS A 233 3.00 13.13 -22.60
C LYS A 233 2.81 11.66 -22.97
N ARG A 234 3.39 11.20 -24.08
CA ARG A 234 3.38 9.78 -24.47
C ARG A 234 4.21 8.95 -23.49
N THR A 235 5.43 9.35 -23.18
CA THR A 235 6.29 8.63 -22.23
C THR A 235 5.67 8.59 -20.82
N LEU A 236 5.02 9.68 -20.39
CA LEU A 236 4.24 9.70 -19.14
C LEU A 236 3.06 8.72 -19.18
N GLY A 237 2.36 8.62 -20.32
CA GLY A 237 1.31 7.61 -20.52
C GLY A 237 1.86 6.19 -20.43
N GLU A 238 3.01 5.92 -21.05
CA GLU A 238 3.68 4.62 -20.95
C GLU A 238 4.09 4.26 -19.51
N MET A 239 4.54 5.25 -18.74
CA MET A 239 4.84 5.09 -17.31
C MET A 239 3.57 4.74 -16.53
N LEU A 240 2.47 5.47 -16.74
CA LEU A 240 1.20 5.24 -16.05
C LEU A 240 0.56 3.89 -16.43
N ASP A 241 0.63 3.50 -17.71
CA ASP A 241 0.20 2.19 -18.18
C ASP A 241 1.00 1.06 -17.51
N TYR A 242 2.32 1.23 -17.37
CA TYR A 242 3.18 0.28 -16.67
C TYR A 242 2.80 0.16 -15.20
N LEU A 243 2.63 1.29 -14.50
CA LEU A 243 2.28 1.30 -13.08
C LEU A 243 0.91 0.64 -12.85
N TRP A 244 -0.11 0.95 -13.65
CA TRP A 244 -1.41 0.29 -13.52
C TRP A 244 -1.35 -1.20 -13.84
N ASN A 245 -0.57 -1.60 -14.84
CA ASN A 245 -0.32 -3.01 -15.11
C ASN A 245 0.33 -3.69 -13.89
N GLU A 246 1.28 -3.02 -13.22
CA GLU A 246 1.89 -3.56 -12.02
C GLU A 246 0.89 -3.68 -10.86
N ARG A 247 0.13 -2.62 -10.56
CA ARG A 247 -0.92 -2.65 -9.52
C ARG A 247 -1.90 -3.80 -9.74
N SER A 248 -2.30 -4.04 -11.00
CA SER A 248 -3.31 -5.05 -11.37
C SER A 248 -2.90 -6.49 -11.07
N GLN A 249 -1.59 -6.77 -11.10
CA GLN A 249 -1.05 -8.09 -10.80
C GLN A 249 -1.14 -8.39 -9.30
N TRP A 250 -1.07 -7.36 -8.46
CA TRP A 250 -1.12 -7.46 -6.99
C TRP A 250 -2.47 -7.03 -6.41
N TYR A 251 -3.55 -7.18 -7.19
CA TYR A 251 -4.86 -6.61 -6.87
C TYR A 251 -5.90 -7.68 -6.55
N LEU A 252 -6.69 -7.45 -5.49
CA LEU A 252 -7.94 -8.18 -5.22
C LEU A 252 -8.98 -7.26 -4.56
N GLN A 253 -9.91 -6.70 -5.35
CA GLN A 253 -11.06 -5.91 -4.88
C GLN A 253 -10.69 -4.90 -3.77
N GLY A 254 -9.74 -4.03 -4.10
CA GLY A 254 -9.16 -3.03 -3.20
C GLY A 254 -7.92 -3.50 -2.44
N ALA A 255 -7.80 -4.79 -2.13
CA ALA A 255 -6.69 -5.31 -1.36
C ALA A 255 -5.37 -5.28 -2.15
N TRP A 256 -4.27 -5.00 -1.45
CA TRP A 256 -2.93 -5.23 -1.97
C TRP A 256 -2.45 -6.63 -1.60
N VAL A 257 -2.09 -7.41 -2.62
CA VAL A 257 -1.74 -8.82 -2.51
C VAL A 257 -0.23 -9.02 -2.61
N GLY A 258 0.29 -10.06 -1.96
CA GLY A 258 1.69 -10.49 -2.09
C GLY A 258 2.58 -9.87 -1.02
N ALA A 259 3.75 -9.39 -1.41
CA ALA A 259 4.68 -8.76 -0.49
C ALA A 259 4.10 -7.47 0.11
N HIS A 260 4.43 -7.16 1.37
CA HIS A 260 4.11 -5.88 2.00
C HIS A 260 5.33 -5.28 2.68
N SER A 261 5.54 -3.99 2.46
CA SER A 261 6.57 -3.22 3.12
C SER A 261 6.14 -1.79 3.40
N ARG A 262 6.76 -1.15 4.41
CA ARG A 262 6.63 0.29 4.72
C ARG A 262 5.18 0.78 4.84
N GLY A 263 4.28 -0.06 5.32
CA GLY A 263 2.86 0.26 5.46
C GLY A 263 2.57 1.06 6.72
N TRP A 264 1.64 2.01 6.66
CA TRP A 264 1.24 2.77 7.85
C TRP A 264 0.24 1.98 8.70
N PRO A 265 -0.06 2.41 9.94
CA PRO A 265 -1.00 1.71 10.81
C PRO A 265 -2.41 1.52 10.21
N HIS A 266 -2.82 2.38 9.27
CA HIS A 266 -4.11 2.22 8.57
C HIS A 266 -4.02 1.30 7.34
N ASP A 267 -2.83 1.03 6.81
CA ASP A 267 -2.64 0.15 5.65
C ASP A 267 -2.45 -1.30 6.09
N VAL A 268 -1.75 -1.49 7.21
CA VAL A 268 -1.44 -2.81 7.74
C VAL A 268 -2.08 -2.91 9.12
N PRO A 269 -3.07 -3.80 9.32
CA PRO A 269 -3.42 -4.93 8.46
C PRO A 269 -4.69 -4.77 7.58
N ALA A 270 -5.16 -3.54 7.29
CA ALA A 270 -6.52 -3.29 6.79
C ALA A 270 -6.68 -2.73 5.35
N ASP A 271 -5.59 -2.40 4.63
CA ASP A 271 -5.65 -1.74 3.32
C ASP A 271 -6.48 -0.43 3.34
N GLY A 272 -6.16 0.52 4.23
CA GLY A 272 -6.90 1.78 4.36
C GLY A 272 -6.71 2.80 3.24
N ASN A 273 -5.69 2.65 2.38
CA ASN A 273 -5.39 3.59 1.31
C ASN A 273 -5.76 3.04 -0.08
N VAL A 274 -7.05 3.03 -0.40
CA VAL A 274 -7.61 2.32 -1.57
C VAL A 274 -8.40 3.23 -2.52
N LEU A 275 -8.34 4.54 -2.35
CA LEU A 275 -9.21 5.45 -3.10
C LEU A 275 -8.92 5.47 -4.61
N HIS A 276 -7.66 5.37 -5.01
CA HIS A 276 -7.28 5.25 -6.42
C HIS A 276 -7.82 3.96 -7.04
N ASP A 277 -7.76 2.84 -6.32
CA ASP A 277 -8.35 1.57 -6.74
C ASP A 277 -9.88 1.65 -6.86
N TYR A 278 -10.53 2.33 -5.91
CA TYR A 278 -11.98 2.54 -5.94
C TYR A 278 -12.39 3.30 -7.20
N VAL A 279 -11.69 4.39 -7.54
CA VAL A 279 -11.95 5.14 -8.77
C VAL A 279 -11.68 4.29 -10.02
N GLN A 280 -10.60 3.51 -10.02
CA GLN A 280 -10.15 2.74 -11.19
C GLN A 280 -11.04 1.53 -11.49
N PHE A 281 -11.37 0.72 -10.48
CA PHE A 281 -12.06 -0.56 -10.62
C PHE A 281 -13.50 -0.49 -10.11
N GLY A 282 -13.70 0.01 -8.89
CA GLY A 282 -15.01 0.16 -8.24
C GLY A 282 -15.78 -1.15 -8.09
N ASP A 283 -15.06 -2.24 -7.88
CA ASP A 283 -15.55 -3.59 -7.55
C ASP A 283 -15.57 -3.85 -6.04
N PHE A 284 -15.42 -2.80 -5.22
CA PHE A 284 -15.60 -2.81 -3.77
C PHE A 284 -16.27 -1.50 -3.32
N LYS A 285 -16.81 -1.50 -2.11
CA LYS A 285 -17.51 -0.34 -1.54
C LYS A 285 -16.51 0.73 -1.11
N LEU A 286 -16.81 2.01 -1.38
CA LEU A 286 -16.05 3.13 -0.85
C LEU A 286 -16.00 3.05 0.69
N PRO A 287 -14.80 2.97 1.31
CA PRO A 287 -14.68 2.97 2.77
C PRO A 287 -15.19 4.27 3.38
N ALA A 288 -15.82 4.17 4.56
CA ALA A 288 -16.27 5.36 5.29
C ALA A 288 -15.09 6.19 5.82
N GLU A 289 -14.02 5.52 6.25
CA GLU A 289 -12.78 6.16 6.66
C GLU A 289 -11.84 6.32 5.47
N MET A 290 -11.32 7.53 5.29
CA MET A 290 -10.41 7.89 4.20
C MET A 290 -9.16 8.55 4.79
N PRO A 291 -8.29 7.77 5.48
CA PRO A 291 -7.16 8.30 6.25
C PRO A 291 -6.17 9.06 5.36
N ARG A 292 -6.07 8.67 4.08
CA ARG A 292 -5.28 9.35 3.07
C ARG A 292 -6.11 9.55 1.81
N THR A 293 -6.31 10.81 1.45
CA THR A 293 -7.14 11.17 0.30
C THR A 293 -6.35 11.13 -1.01
N GLU A 294 -5.04 11.46 -0.94
CA GLU A 294 -4.04 11.39 -2.02
C GLU A 294 -4.52 11.83 -3.41
N TYR A 295 -5.42 12.83 -3.44
CA TYR A 295 -5.99 13.41 -4.65
C TYR A 295 -6.74 12.41 -5.55
N ALA A 296 -7.16 11.24 -5.05
CA ALA A 296 -7.86 10.22 -5.83
C ALA A 296 -9.17 10.72 -6.46
N GLY A 297 -9.91 11.58 -5.74
CA GLY A 297 -11.10 12.25 -6.29
C GLY A 297 -10.82 13.26 -7.41
N PHE A 298 -9.56 13.61 -7.67
CA PHE A 298 -9.18 14.66 -8.64
C PHE A 298 -8.35 14.15 -9.80
N LEU A 299 -7.29 13.40 -9.50
CA LEU A 299 -6.36 12.89 -10.50
C LEU A 299 -6.82 11.51 -10.95
N PHE A 300 -6.98 11.35 -12.26
CA PHE A 300 -7.36 10.08 -12.85
C PHE A 300 -6.69 9.90 -14.21
N TYR A 301 -5.96 8.80 -14.33
CA TYR A 301 -5.52 8.25 -15.59
C TYR A 301 -6.18 6.89 -15.74
N GLU A 302 -7.02 6.73 -16.76
CA GLU A 302 -7.73 5.48 -16.99
C GLU A 302 -6.75 4.38 -17.42
N ALA A 303 -6.58 3.37 -16.57
CA ALA A 303 -5.77 2.21 -16.91
C ALA A 303 -6.21 1.57 -18.25
N PRO A 304 -5.28 0.95 -19.01
CA PRO A 304 -5.61 0.26 -20.25
C PRO A 304 -6.75 -0.75 -20.07
N GLU A 305 -7.65 -0.82 -21.05
CA GLU A 305 -8.86 -1.67 -20.95
C GLU A 305 -8.54 -3.13 -20.62
N GLN A 306 -7.49 -3.68 -21.22
CA GLN A 306 -7.01 -5.04 -20.96
C GLN A 306 -6.60 -5.27 -19.50
N VAL A 307 -5.99 -4.26 -18.85
CA VAL A 307 -5.57 -4.31 -17.44
C VAL A 307 -6.80 -4.32 -16.54
N ARG A 308 -7.77 -3.44 -16.80
CA ARG A 308 -9.02 -3.38 -16.05
C ARG A 308 -9.84 -4.66 -16.21
N SER A 309 -9.99 -5.12 -17.44
CA SER A 309 -10.72 -6.34 -17.76
C SER A 309 -10.09 -7.58 -17.13
N ALA A 310 -8.76 -7.67 -17.05
CA ALA A 310 -8.06 -8.78 -16.40
C ALA A 310 -8.34 -8.86 -14.88
N VAL A 311 -8.46 -7.70 -14.24
CA VAL A 311 -8.82 -7.60 -12.81
C VAL A 311 -10.31 -7.90 -12.59
N LEU A 312 -11.19 -7.17 -13.27
CA LEU A 312 -12.63 -7.20 -13.03
C LEU A 312 -13.29 -8.52 -13.44
N ASN A 313 -12.70 -9.25 -14.40
CA ASN A 313 -13.23 -10.50 -14.91
C ASN A 313 -12.43 -11.73 -14.46
N ARG A 314 -11.65 -11.62 -13.37
CA ARG A 314 -10.92 -12.76 -12.83
C ARG A 314 -11.91 -13.84 -12.38
N GLY A 315 -11.98 -14.93 -13.15
CA GLY A 315 -12.87 -16.07 -12.87
C GLY A 315 -12.15 -17.35 -12.45
N ALA A 316 -10.84 -17.41 -12.62
CA ALA A 316 -9.98 -18.53 -12.24
C ALA A 316 -8.82 -18.02 -11.38
N ALA A 317 -8.26 -18.91 -10.58
CA ALA A 317 -7.08 -18.59 -9.80
C ALA A 317 -5.86 -18.34 -10.71
N ALA A 318 -5.01 -17.40 -10.32
CA ALA A 318 -3.80 -17.03 -11.04
C ALA A 318 -2.61 -16.97 -10.08
N GLU A 319 -1.43 -17.31 -10.59
CA GLU A 319 -0.17 -17.16 -9.88
C GLU A 319 0.65 -16.02 -10.50
N VAL A 320 1.26 -15.21 -9.65
CA VAL A 320 2.11 -14.08 -10.01
C VAL A 320 3.50 -14.33 -9.45
N PHE A 321 4.50 -14.24 -10.32
CA PHE A 321 5.90 -14.48 -10.02
C PHE A 321 6.72 -13.28 -10.48
N LYS A 322 7.24 -12.50 -9.54
CA LYS A 322 7.96 -11.26 -9.85
C LYS A 322 9.34 -11.20 -9.25
N GLN A 323 10.29 -10.75 -10.06
CA GLN A 323 11.63 -10.42 -9.63
C GLN A 323 11.78 -8.89 -9.56
N THR A 324 12.43 -8.40 -8.52
CA THR A 324 12.78 -6.98 -8.39
C THR A 324 14.20 -6.85 -7.85
N GLU A 325 14.94 -5.85 -8.35
CA GLU A 325 16.24 -5.48 -7.82
C GLU A 325 16.16 -4.10 -7.17
N LYS A 326 16.50 -4.04 -5.87
CA LYS A 326 16.51 -2.78 -5.12
C LYS A 326 17.79 -1.99 -5.40
N VAL A 327 17.67 -0.68 -5.54
CA VAL A 327 18.80 0.24 -5.59
C VAL A 327 18.90 0.96 -4.25
N VAL A 328 20.04 0.84 -3.58
CA VAL A 328 20.31 1.51 -2.30
C VAL A 328 21.23 2.71 -2.57
N ALA A 329 20.79 3.90 -2.17
CA ALA A 329 21.57 5.12 -2.34
C ALA A 329 22.93 5.00 -1.63
N GLY A 330 24.01 5.26 -2.38
CA GLY A 330 25.37 5.23 -1.84
C GLY A 330 25.97 3.83 -1.69
N ASP A 331 25.24 2.78 -2.02
CA ASP A 331 25.76 1.41 -2.09
C ASP A 331 26.08 1.05 -3.56
N PRO A 332 27.36 0.88 -3.93
CA PRO A 332 27.73 0.47 -5.28
C PRO A 332 27.49 -1.01 -5.54
N GLU A 333 27.22 -1.83 -4.51
CA GLU A 333 27.00 -3.26 -4.68
C GLU A 333 25.59 -3.56 -5.19
N ARG A 334 25.53 -4.47 -6.17
CA ARG A 334 24.26 -4.97 -6.69
C ARG A 334 23.58 -5.78 -5.60
N GLN A 335 22.41 -5.32 -5.17
CA GLN A 335 21.57 -6.06 -4.24
C GLN A 335 21.12 -7.38 -4.88
N PRO A 336 20.96 -8.46 -4.10
CA PRO A 336 20.39 -9.70 -4.63
C PRO A 336 18.97 -9.46 -5.17
N PRO A 337 18.55 -10.23 -6.19
CA PRO A 337 17.17 -10.19 -6.66
C PRO A 337 16.21 -10.62 -5.55
N LEU A 338 15.05 -9.96 -5.53
CA LEU A 338 13.95 -10.23 -4.60
C LEU A 338 12.81 -10.88 -5.37
N HIS A 339 12.27 -11.97 -4.83
CA HIS A 339 11.25 -12.78 -5.47
C HIS A 339 9.93 -12.66 -4.72
N SER A 340 8.93 -12.07 -5.38
CA SER A 340 7.56 -11.97 -4.86
C SER A 340 6.65 -13.00 -5.52
N TYR A 341 5.85 -13.66 -4.70
CA TYR A 341 4.85 -14.65 -5.13
C TYR A 341 3.46 -14.23 -4.67
N ALA A 342 2.45 -14.45 -5.50
CA ALA A 342 1.07 -14.47 -5.06
C ALA A 342 0.22 -15.50 -5.83
N TYR A 343 -0.64 -16.19 -5.11
CA TYR A 343 -1.76 -16.96 -5.61
C TYR A 343 -3.05 -16.17 -5.37
N ILE A 344 -3.79 -15.87 -6.42
CA ILE A 344 -4.93 -14.95 -6.37
C ILE A 344 -6.17 -15.65 -6.91
N THR A 345 -7.17 -15.80 -6.05
CA THR A 345 -8.50 -16.33 -6.42
C THR A 345 -9.51 -15.18 -6.54
N THR A 346 -10.80 -15.52 -6.67
CA THR A 346 -11.90 -14.57 -6.58
C THR A 346 -12.17 -14.07 -5.17
N ASP A 347 -11.82 -14.86 -4.15
CA ASP A 347 -12.29 -14.67 -2.76
C ASP A 347 -11.16 -14.35 -1.78
N TYR A 348 -9.93 -14.75 -2.11
CA TYR A 348 -8.72 -14.45 -1.35
C TYR A 348 -7.48 -14.49 -2.24
N ALA A 349 -6.40 -13.96 -1.69
CA ALA A 349 -5.07 -14.21 -2.20
C ALA A 349 -4.11 -14.63 -1.07
N ALA A 350 -3.04 -15.32 -1.43
CA ALA A 350 -2.00 -15.77 -0.52
C ALA A 350 -0.64 -15.53 -1.17
N GLY A 351 0.33 -14.97 -0.45
CA GLY A 351 1.63 -14.69 -1.03
C GLY A 351 2.53 -13.86 -0.14
N GLY A 352 3.65 -13.45 -0.70
CA GLY A 352 4.70 -12.77 0.04
C GLY A 352 6.01 -12.63 -0.73
N MET A 353 7.08 -12.36 0.02
CA MET A 353 8.45 -12.26 -0.45
C MET A 353 9.28 -13.45 0.05
N TRP A 354 10.06 -14.09 -0.84
CA TRP A 354 10.93 -15.21 -0.48
C TRP A 354 12.12 -14.76 0.37
N GLU A 355 12.68 -13.58 0.12
CA GLU A 355 13.82 -13.04 0.85
C GLU A 355 13.41 -12.04 1.94
N ARG A 356 14.23 -11.93 3.00
CA ARG A 356 14.19 -10.79 3.94
C ARG A 356 15.09 -9.68 3.40
N VAL A 357 14.59 -8.45 3.44
CA VAL A 357 15.37 -7.24 3.16
C VAL A 357 15.13 -6.24 4.26
N GLU A 358 16.19 -5.57 4.73
CA GLU A 358 16.03 -4.47 5.67
C GLU A 358 15.25 -3.32 5.01
N GLU A 359 14.07 -3.07 5.57
CA GLU A 359 13.20 -1.97 5.19
C GLU A 359 13.13 -0.95 6.32
N PHE A 360 12.69 0.27 5.97
CA PHE A 360 12.44 1.34 6.92
C PHE A 360 11.58 0.82 8.09
N ASP A 361 12.03 1.10 9.32
CA ASP A 361 11.43 0.65 10.57
C ASP A 361 11.16 -0.87 10.68
N ASN A 362 11.85 -1.71 9.91
CA ASN A 362 11.61 -3.16 9.83
C ASN A 362 10.15 -3.52 9.45
N GLU A 363 9.48 -2.62 8.74
CA GLU A 363 8.14 -2.83 8.21
C GLU A 363 8.24 -3.68 6.93
N GLN A 364 8.48 -4.98 7.08
CA GLN A 364 8.37 -5.95 6.00
C GLN A 364 7.61 -7.16 6.50
N LEU A 365 6.37 -7.33 6.05
CA LEU A 365 5.66 -8.60 6.27
C LEU A 365 6.13 -9.57 5.19
N ARG A 366 6.67 -10.71 5.62
CA ARG A 366 7.15 -11.71 4.67
C ARG A 366 6.01 -12.34 3.89
N TRP A 367 4.84 -12.53 4.50
CA TRP A 367 3.68 -13.14 3.85
C TRP A 367 2.36 -12.68 4.45
N ALA A 368 1.29 -12.80 3.68
CA ALA A 368 -0.08 -12.64 4.16
C ALA A 368 -1.09 -13.37 3.26
N TYR A 369 -2.23 -13.72 3.85
CA TYR A 369 -3.47 -13.86 3.12
C TYR A 369 -4.18 -12.51 3.09
N SER A 370 -4.76 -12.17 1.95
CA SER A 370 -5.54 -10.95 1.74
C SER A 370 -6.95 -11.31 1.29
N LEU A 371 -7.95 -10.75 1.95
CA LEU A 371 -9.36 -10.77 1.58
C LEU A 371 -9.71 -9.45 0.87
N PRO A 372 -10.76 -9.42 0.02
CA PRO A 372 -11.32 -8.18 -0.51
C PRO A 372 -11.59 -7.15 0.59
N VAL A 373 -11.41 -5.87 0.28
CA VAL A 373 -11.66 -4.80 1.25
C VAL A 373 -13.13 -4.79 1.62
N GLY A 374 -13.41 -4.84 2.92
CA GLY A 374 -14.77 -4.93 3.45
C GLY A 374 -15.42 -6.32 3.39
N ALA A 375 -14.71 -7.36 2.97
CA ALA A 375 -15.23 -8.74 3.03
C ALA A 375 -15.37 -9.27 4.46
N ALA A 376 -14.53 -8.78 5.38
CA ALA A 376 -14.60 -9.09 6.81
C ALA A 376 -14.75 -7.78 7.61
N GLU A 377 -15.29 -7.89 8.83
CA GLU A 377 -15.31 -6.76 9.77
C GLU A 377 -13.88 -6.44 10.22
N GLY A 378 -13.55 -5.15 10.25
CA GLY A 378 -12.22 -4.67 10.63
C GLY A 378 -11.18 -4.94 9.54
N VAL A 379 -10.24 -5.83 9.81
CA VAL A 379 -9.05 -6.04 8.97
C VAL A 379 -9.29 -7.12 7.91
N ASN A 380 -8.62 -7.01 6.76
CA ASN A 380 -8.78 -7.92 5.63
C ASN A 380 -7.58 -8.87 5.43
N ARG A 381 -6.70 -9.03 6.43
CA ARG A 381 -5.48 -9.82 6.31
C ARG A 381 -5.28 -10.84 7.41
N LEU A 382 -4.59 -11.93 7.06
CA LEU A 382 -4.10 -12.95 8.00
C LEU A 382 -2.61 -13.19 7.78
N TYR A 383 -1.80 -13.07 8.83
CA TYR A 383 -0.37 -13.37 8.80
C TYR A 383 0.20 -13.61 10.19
N PHE A 384 1.41 -14.16 10.26
CA PHE A 384 2.19 -14.31 11.48
C PHE A 384 3.59 -13.76 11.30
N PHE A 385 4.16 -13.19 12.37
CA PHE A 385 5.52 -12.66 12.37
C PHE A 385 6.16 -12.79 13.75
N HIS A 386 7.49 -12.81 13.78
CA HIS A 386 8.24 -12.61 15.01
C HIS A 386 8.47 -11.11 15.20
N PRO A 387 8.07 -10.52 16.34
CA PRO A 387 8.30 -9.10 16.63
C PRO A 387 9.75 -8.67 16.48
N GLY A 388 10.00 -7.55 15.78
CA GLY A 388 11.33 -6.96 15.59
C GLY A 388 11.49 -5.60 16.29
N GLN A 389 12.59 -4.91 16.00
CA GLN A 389 12.80 -3.54 16.46
C GLN A 389 11.68 -2.61 15.95
N GLY A 390 11.13 -1.80 16.84
CA GLY A 390 9.98 -0.91 16.56
C GLY A 390 8.63 -1.47 17.01
N TYR A 391 8.55 -2.79 17.21
CA TYR A 391 7.32 -3.43 17.65
C TYR A 391 6.86 -2.95 19.03
N HIS A 392 5.55 -2.73 19.14
CA HIS A 392 4.85 -2.58 20.40
C HIS A 392 3.45 -3.20 20.27
N ALA A 393 2.86 -3.57 21.40
CA ALA A 393 1.56 -4.24 21.40
C ALA A 393 0.49 -3.37 20.70
N GLY A 394 -0.24 -3.96 19.75
CA GLY A 394 -1.22 -3.26 18.92
C GLY A 394 -0.68 -2.71 17.59
N ASP A 395 0.63 -2.82 17.33
CA ASP A 395 1.24 -2.43 16.06
C ASP A 395 1.87 -3.66 15.35
N PRO A 396 1.11 -4.34 14.46
CA PRO A 396 1.53 -5.63 13.91
C PRO A 396 2.39 -5.50 12.64
N ARG A 397 3.23 -4.46 12.53
CA ARG A 397 3.99 -4.13 11.32
C ARG A 397 5.48 -4.50 11.38
N HIS A 398 6.06 -4.50 12.57
CA HIS A 398 7.50 -4.54 12.77
C HIS A 398 8.02 -5.97 12.95
N GLN A 399 8.60 -6.54 11.89
CA GLN A 399 9.03 -7.93 11.84
C GLN A 399 10.56 -8.09 11.97
N SER A 400 10.98 -9.05 12.80
CA SER A 400 12.38 -9.46 12.97
C SER A 400 12.93 -10.24 11.75
N PRO A 401 14.25 -10.50 11.68
CA PRO A 401 14.81 -11.30 10.61
C PRO A 401 14.54 -12.81 10.74
N TYR A 402 13.96 -13.29 11.85
CA TYR A 402 13.84 -14.73 12.15
C TYR A 402 12.61 -15.37 11.51
N MET A 403 12.60 -15.49 10.17
CA MET A 403 11.55 -16.21 9.45
C MET A 403 12.02 -16.73 8.10
N GLU A 404 11.70 -18.00 7.82
CA GLU A 404 11.77 -18.62 6.51
C GLU A 404 10.38 -19.04 6.07
N VAL A 405 10.14 -19.07 4.76
CA VAL A 405 8.81 -19.22 4.17
C VAL A 405 8.82 -20.18 2.99
N LEU A 406 7.69 -20.84 2.77
CA LEU A 406 7.38 -21.60 1.56
C LEU A 406 5.97 -21.21 1.13
N TYR A 407 5.86 -20.74 -0.11
CA TYR A 407 4.58 -20.46 -0.75
C TYR A 407 4.23 -21.55 -1.75
N HIS A 408 3.00 -22.03 -1.70
CA HIS A 408 2.45 -22.92 -2.71
C HIS A 408 0.94 -22.78 -2.79
N GLN A 409 0.47 -22.07 -3.81
CA GLN A 409 -0.93 -21.79 -4.05
C GLN A 409 -1.63 -21.22 -2.81
N ASN A 410 -2.62 -21.93 -2.29
CA ASN A 410 -3.42 -21.56 -1.14
C ASN A 410 -2.77 -21.90 0.21
N THR A 411 -1.55 -22.44 0.22
CA THR A 411 -0.84 -22.87 1.43
C THR A 411 0.44 -22.06 1.65
N ILE A 412 0.68 -21.65 2.88
CA ILE A 412 1.91 -21.00 3.33
C ILE A 412 2.45 -21.75 4.54
N ILE A 413 3.74 -22.12 4.46
CA ILE A 413 4.50 -22.65 5.60
C ILE A 413 5.51 -21.59 6.01
N SER A 414 5.61 -21.32 7.31
CA SER A 414 6.64 -20.46 7.87
C SER A 414 7.32 -21.13 9.05
N LEU A 415 8.64 -20.99 9.11
CA LEU A 415 9.47 -21.44 10.22
C LEU A 415 10.15 -20.23 10.86
N PHE A 416 10.24 -20.25 12.18
CA PHE A 416 10.79 -19.17 13.00
C PHE A 416 12.04 -19.68 13.73
N PRO A 417 13.24 -19.58 13.12
CA PRO A 417 14.50 -20.01 13.73
C PRO A 417 15.00 -18.99 14.76
N VAL A 418 14.18 -18.68 15.77
CA VAL A 418 14.50 -17.70 16.81
C VAL A 418 15.66 -18.21 17.67
N PRO A 419 16.79 -17.48 17.74
CA PRO A 419 17.95 -17.95 18.48
C PRO A 419 17.75 -17.86 20.00
N GLU A 420 18.56 -18.61 20.75
CA GLU A 420 18.58 -18.53 22.20
C GLU A 420 18.93 -17.11 22.67
N GLY A 421 18.18 -16.59 23.64
CA GLY A 421 18.35 -15.24 24.18
C GLY A 421 17.39 -14.20 23.59
N GLU A 422 16.72 -14.50 22.47
CA GLU A 422 15.66 -13.66 21.90
C GLU A 422 14.29 -13.99 22.51
N ALA A 423 13.33 -13.07 22.38
CA ALA A 423 11.96 -13.30 22.81
C ALA A 423 11.32 -14.43 21.97
N THR A 424 10.81 -15.48 22.61
CA THR A 424 10.38 -16.70 21.89
C THR A 424 8.94 -16.66 21.38
N ALA A 425 8.30 -15.49 21.37
CA ALA A 425 6.90 -15.34 21.00
C ALA A 425 6.75 -14.80 19.57
N ILE A 426 5.86 -15.41 18.79
CA ILE A 426 5.37 -14.87 17.53
C ILE A 426 3.98 -14.27 17.73
N THR A 427 3.65 -13.28 16.90
CA THR A 427 2.35 -12.62 16.87
C THR A 427 1.66 -12.93 15.54
N GLY A 428 0.38 -13.27 15.60
CA GLY A 428 -0.49 -13.45 14.45
C GLY A 428 -1.62 -12.44 14.43
N VAL A 429 -2.02 -12.04 13.24
CA VAL A 429 -3.23 -11.26 12.98
C VAL A 429 -4.21 -12.15 12.24
N LEU A 430 -5.45 -12.23 12.72
CA LEU A 430 -6.54 -12.90 12.03
C LEU A 430 -7.70 -11.91 11.80
N PRO A 431 -8.37 -11.95 10.63
CA PRO A 431 -9.58 -11.17 10.40
C PRO A 431 -10.68 -11.61 11.37
N LYS A 432 -11.61 -10.69 11.67
CA LYS A 432 -12.82 -11.06 12.42
C LYS A 432 -13.63 -12.08 11.61
N GLY A 433 -14.28 -12.99 12.33
CA GLY A 433 -15.01 -14.11 11.77
C GLY A 433 -15.35 -15.14 12.84
N GLU A 434 -15.84 -16.29 12.41
CA GLU A 434 -16.13 -17.42 13.29
C GLU A 434 -14.88 -18.29 13.40
N TRP A 435 -14.41 -18.58 14.61
CA TRP A 435 -13.17 -19.32 14.85
C TRP A 435 -13.36 -20.44 15.88
N ILE A 436 -13.04 -21.68 15.48
CA ILE A 436 -12.99 -22.86 16.33
C ILE A 436 -11.55 -23.02 16.85
N LYS A 437 -11.41 -23.03 18.18
CA LYS A 437 -10.11 -23.15 18.87
C LYS A 437 -9.79 -24.60 19.17
N GLN A 438 -8.56 -25.00 18.84
CA GLN A 438 -7.91 -26.23 19.31
C GLN A 438 -6.59 -25.89 20.02
N PRO A 439 -5.96 -26.82 20.77
CA PRO A 439 -4.75 -26.52 21.53
C PRO A 439 -3.58 -25.92 20.73
N SER A 440 -3.44 -26.32 19.47
CA SER A 440 -2.36 -25.90 18.57
C SER A 440 -2.88 -25.61 17.14
N ALA A 441 -4.18 -25.33 17.01
CA ALA A 441 -4.79 -24.97 15.74
C ALA A 441 -5.98 -24.02 15.92
N LEU A 442 -6.27 -23.27 14.86
CA LEU A 442 -7.40 -22.36 14.72
C LEU A 442 -8.05 -22.62 13.37
N PHE A 443 -9.35 -22.92 13.37
CA PHE A 443 -10.12 -23.12 12.15
C PHE A 443 -11.16 -22.00 12.02
N GLY A 444 -11.03 -21.19 10.98
CA GLY A 444 -11.77 -19.94 10.84
C GLY A 444 -12.67 -19.91 9.61
N TYR A 445 -13.73 -19.12 9.68
CA TYR A 445 -14.52 -18.64 8.55
C TYR A 445 -14.59 -17.10 8.59
N ALA A 446 -14.06 -16.44 7.57
CA ALA A 446 -14.06 -14.98 7.45
C ALA A 446 -14.31 -14.56 5.99
N GLY A 447 -15.22 -13.60 5.79
CA GLY A 447 -15.72 -13.20 4.48
C GLY A 447 -16.39 -14.38 3.75
N SER A 448 -15.66 -15.02 2.85
CA SER A 448 -16.12 -16.20 2.09
C SER A 448 -15.05 -17.30 2.05
N VAL A 449 -14.22 -17.35 3.09
CA VAL A 449 -12.99 -18.15 3.12
C VAL A 449 -12.88 -18.91 4.42
N TYR A 450 -12.59 -20.19 4.31
CA TYR A 450 -12.18 -21.03 5.43
C TYR A 450 -10.66 -21.00 5.56
N PHE A 451 -10.17 -20.88 6.79
CA PHE A 451 -8.75 -20.88 7.12
C PHE A 451 -8.42 -22.00 8.09
N ALA A 452 -7.41 -22.81 7.76
CA ALA A 452 -6.79 -23.73 8.71
C ALA A 452 -5.42 -23.20 9.10
N VAL A 453 -5.28 -22.79 10.37
CA VAL A 453 -4.04 -22.27 10.95
C VAL A 453 -3.53 -23.28 11.95
N TYR A 454 -2.35 -23.84 11.70
CA TYR A 454 -1.67 -24.79 12.58
C TYR A 454 -0.41 -24.15 13.17
N LEU A 455 -0.22 -24.30 14.47
CA LEU A 455 0.90 -23.75 15.22
C LEU A 455 1.70 -24.91 15.81
N SER A 456 3.04 -24.83 15.78
CA SER A 456 3.87 -25.87 16.38
C SER A 456 3.78 -25.91 17.91
N HIS A 457 3.29 -24.83 18.53
CA HIS A 457 3.14 -24.67 19.97
C HIS A 457 1.73 -24.17 20.30
N GLY A 458 1.38 -24.20 21.59
CA GLY A 458 0.12 -23.61 22.07
C GLY A 458 0.12 -22.09 21.95
N TYR A 459 -1.08 -21.50 21.96
CA TYR A 459 -1.27 -20.06 21.76
C TYR A 459 -2.29 -19.45 22.72
N GLU A 460 -2.23 -18.14 22.83
CA GLU A 460 -3.25 -17.28 23.41
C GLU A 460 -3.95 -16.49 22.29
N LEU A 461 -5.24 -16.24 22.45
CA LEU A 461 -6.02 -15.43 21.54
C LEU A 461 -6.56 -14.20 22.27
N LEU A 462 -6.16 -13.03 21.82
CA LEU A 462 -6.60 -11.74 22.34
C LEU A 462 -7.54 -11.08 21.34
N GLU A 463 -8.61 -10.49 21.85
CA GLU A 463 -9.53 -9.72 21.04
C GLU A 463 -9.08 -8.25 20.96
N ARG A 464 -8.81 -7.79 19.74
CA ARG A 464 -8.57 -6.38 19.41
C ARG A 464 -9.85 -5.78 18.80
N PRO A 465 -9.98 -4.45 18.70
CA PRO A 465 -11.14 -3.82 18.06
C PRO A 465 -11.41 -4.37 16.66
N ASP A 466 -10.38 -4.39 15.80
CA ASP A 466 -10.57 -4.68 14.37
C ASP A 466 -10.13 -6.10 13.95
N TYR A 467 -9.47 -6.84 14.84
CA TYR A 467 -8.92 -8.16 14.52
C TYR A 467 -8.78 -9.06 15.75
N LEU A 468 -8.37 -10.31 15.53
CA LEU A 468 -7.94 -11.22 16.60
C LEU A 468 -6.42 -11.35 16.57
N GLU A 469 -5.79 -11.16 17.71
CA GLU A 469 -4.35 -11.29 17.87
C GLU A 469 -4.03 -12.66 18.47
N VAL A 470 -3.13 -13.40 17.81
CA VAL A 470 -2.64 -14.70 18.27
C VAL A 470 -1.24 -14.52 18.83
N ILE A 471 -0.97 -15.00 20.04
CA ILE A 471 0.37 -15.01 20.62
C ILE A 471 0.78 -16.47 20.85
N SER A 472 1.83 -16.92 20.16
CA SER A 472 2.37 -18.27 20.33
C SER A 472 3.81 -18.20 20.82
N GLY A 473 4.07 -18.71 22.02
CA GLY A 473 5.41 -18.78 22.60
C GLY A 473 6.18 -20.04 22.21
N GLY A 474 7.41 -20.16 22.71
CA GLY A 474 8.19 -21.39 22.64
C GLY A 474 9.00 -21.60 21.36
N MET A 475 9.21 -20.56 20.55
CA MET A 475 10.10 -20.65 19.38
C MET A 475 11.52 -21.11 19.78
N PRO A 476 12.25 -21.85 18.91
CA PRO A 476 11.97 -22.15 17.50
C PRO A 476 10.71 -22.98 17.22
N GLY A 477 10.07 -22.74 16.08
CA GLY A 477 8.79 -23.36 15.73
C GLY A 477 8.30 -23.00 14.33
N GLY A 478 7.03 -23.25 14.07
CA GLY A 478 6.44 -23.02 12.75
C GLY A 478 4.94 -22.75 12.76
N VAL A 479 4.47 -22.17 11.66
CA VAL A 479 3.06 -21.94 11.36
C VAL A 479 2.79 -22.45 9.95
N VAL A 480 1.74 -23.26 9.80
CA VAL A 480 1.20 -23.65 8.49
C VAL A 480 -0.20 -23.06 8.39
N VAL A 481 -0.48 -22.36 7.29
CA VAL A 481 -1.82 -21.89 6.98
C VAL A 481 -2.24 -22.41 5.62
N GLU A 482 -3.49 -22.85 5.51
CA GLU A 482 -4.14 -23.10 4.23
C GLU A 482 -5.51 -22.44 4.20
N ALA A 483 -5.86 -21.85 3.05
CA ALA A 483 -7.17 -21.24 2.82
C ALA A 483 -7.96 -22.00 1.75
N LEU A 484 -9.29 -22.00 1.89
CA LEU A 484 -10.21 -22.48 0.88
C LEU A 484 -11.38 -21.50 0.77
N SER A 485 -11.75 -21.10 -0.44
CA SER A 485 -13.02 -20.40 -0.62
C SER A 485 -14.18 -21.33 -0.27
N VAL A 486 -15.34 -20.76 0.05
CA VAL A 486 -16.56 -21.56 0.25
C VAL A 486 -16.87 -22.43 -0.97
N SER A 487 -16.60 -21.95 -2.19
CA SER A 487 -16.77 -22.74 -3.42
C SER A 487 -15.81 -23.93 -3.50
N GLN A 488 -14.53 -23.73 -3.19
CA GLN A 488 -13.53 -24.80 -3.14
C GLN A 488 -13.87 -25.84 -2.06
N ALA A 489 -14.31 -25.40 -0.87
CA ALA A 489 -14.74 -26.30 0.19
C ALA A 489 -15.99 -27.11 -0.21
N ALA A 490 -16.95 -26.48 -0.89
CA ALA A 490 -18.15 -27.17 -1.38
C ALA A 490 -17.82 -28.27 -2.41
N GLU A 491 -16.83 -28.05 -3.29
CA GLU A 491 -16.33 -29.08 -4.23
C GLU A 491 -15.73 -30.29 -3.50
N LEU A 492 -15.21 -30.08 -2.29
CA LEU A 492 -14.71 -31.13 -1.39
C LEU A 492 -15.79 -31.73 -0.48
N GLY A 493 -17.05 -31.33 -0.66
CA GLY A 493 -18.19 -31.82 0.12
C GLY A 493 -18.32 -31.20 1.51
N ILE A 494 -17.70 -30.04 1.75
CA ILE A 494 -17.75 -29.33 3.02
C ILE A 494 -18.74 -28.17 2.93
N SER A 495 -19.74 -28.20 3.80
CA SER A 495 -20.87 -27.27 3.76
C SER A 495 -20.87 -26.21 4.86
N GLY A 496 -19.98 -26.33 5.85
CA GLY A 496 -19.91 -25.41 6.98
C GLY A 496 -18.60 -25.48 7.77
N LEU A 497 -18.43 -24.55 8.71
CA LEU A 497 -17.22 -24.41 9.52
C LEU A 497 -16.92 -25.65 10.39
N ASP A 498 -17.94 -26.29 10.97
CA ASP A 498 -17.74 -27.50 11.79
C ASP A 498 -17.20 -28.67 10.95
N GLU A 499 -17.73 -28.87 9.73
CA GLU A 499 -17.25 -29.89 8.80
C GLU A 499 -15.84 -29.57 8.31
N PHE A 500 -15.58 -28.30 8.00
CA PHE A 500 -14.24 -27.82 7.64
C PHE A 500 -13.23 -28.11 8.76
N ALA A 501 -13.55 -27.74 10.00
CA ALA A 501 -12.68 -27.96 11.16
C ALA A 501 -12.43 -29.44 11.44
N ALA A 502 -13.45 -30.29 11.28
CA ALA A 502 -13.30 -31.74 11.43
C ALA A 502 -12.38 -32.35 10.35
N ALA A 503 -12.48 -31.88 9.11
CA ALA A 503 -11.62 -32.31 8.01
C ALA A 503 -10.18 -31.78 8.17
N ALA A 504 -10.02 -30.52 8.57
CA ALA A 504 -8.73 -29.88 8.84
C ALA A 504 -7.97 -30.54 9.99
N ALA A 505 -8.66 -30.91 11.08
CA ALA A 505 -8.04 -31.61 12.20
C ALA A 505 -7.38 -32.95 11.80
N GLN A 506 -7.84 -33.60 10.71
CA GLN A 506 -7.25 -34.85 10.21
C GLN A 506 -6.02 -34.65 9.31
N ARG A 507 -5.71 -33.39 8.97
CA ARG A 507 -4.63 -33.00 8.04
C ARG A 507 -3.57 -32.15 8.72
N ALA A 508 -3.44 -32.22 10.05
CA ALA A 508 -2.44 -31.45 10.77
C ALA A 508 -1.02 -31.68 10.20
N PRO A 509 -0.20 -30.62 10.07
CA PRO A 509 1.18 -30.74 9.63
C PRO A 509 2.04 -31.50 10.62
N GLU A 510 3.15 -32.05 10.13
CA GLU A 510 4.21 -32.61 10.98
C GLU A 510 5.27 -31.54 11.22
N PHE A 511 5.40 -31.09 12.47
CA PHE A 511 6.45 -30.16 12.88
C PHE A 511 7.64 -30.92 13.49
N GLY A 512 8.84 -30.68 12.96
CA GLY A 512 10.10 -31.19 13.51
C GLY A 512 10.86 -30.09 14.27
N ALA A 513 11.19 -30.33 15.54
CA ALA A 513 11.92 -29.40 16.40
C ALA A 513 13.25 -29.98 16.94
N GLY A 514 13.84 -30.94 16.21
CA GLY A 514 15.11 -31.58 16.56
C GLY A 514 16.32 -30.80 16.06
N GLY A 515 17.39 -31.51 15.64
CA GLY A 515 18.57 -30.87 15.03
C GLY A 515 18.29 -30.14 13.70
N ILE A 516 17.08 -30.33 13.14
CA ILE A 516 16.56 -29.66 11.96
C ILE A 516 15.17 -29.13 12.33
N LEU A 517 14.97 -27.83 12.19
CA LEU A 517 13.66 -27.21 12.31
C LEU A 517 12.92 -27.44 10.98
N SER A 518 11.74 -28.05 11.01
CA SER A 518 11.02 -28.41 9.78
C SER A 518 9.51 -28.42 9.95
N ALA A 519 8.80 -28.28 8.84
CA ALA A 519 7.37 -28.49 8.74
C ALA A 519 7.04 -29.21 7.41
N GLU A 520 6.19 -30.23 7.51
CA GLU A 520 5.67 -30.98 6.37
C GLU A 520 4.14 -30.91 6.33
N TYR A 521 3.58 -30.75 5.14
CA TYR A 521 2.15 -30.61 4.95
C TYR A 521 1.69 -31.14 3.59
N THR A 522 0.46 -31.66 3.52
CA THR A 522 -0.15 -32.10 2.26
C THR A 522 -1.38 -31.26 1.94
N THR A 523 -1.33 -30.57 0.79
CA THR A 523 -2.38 -29.62 0.38
C THR A 523 -3.74 -30.28 0.14
N TRP A 524 -4.81 -29.52 0.23
CA TRP A 524 -6.16 -30.04 0.02
C TRP A 524 -6.50 -30.22 -1.45
N LEU A 525 -6.20 -29.20 -2.27
CA LEU A 525 -6.65 -29.15 -3.65
C LEU A 525 -5.82 -30.04 -4.58
N SER A 526 -4.50 -30.05 -4.40
CA SER A 526 -3.58 -30.77 -5.29
C SER A 526 -2.99 -32.04 -4.69
N ASN A 527 -3.18 -32.27 -3.38
CA ASN A 527 -2.59 -33.39 -2.63
C ASN A 527 -1.06 -33.47 -2.84
N GLU A 528 -0.42 -32.30 -2.92
CA GLU A 528 1.02 -32.16 -3.06
C GLU A 528 1.67 -32.07 -1.69
N HIS A 529 2.85 -32.68 -1.57
CA HIS A 529 3.62 -32.68 -0.34
C HIS A 529 4.55 -31.47 -0.32
N LEU A 530 4.42 -30.64 0.71
CA LEU A 530 5.21 -29.44 0.94
C LEU A 530 6.15 -29.68 2.11
N GLN A 531 7.41 -29.26 1.98
CA GLN A 531 8.40 -29.36 3.05
C GLN A 531 9.23 -28.08 3.12
N LEU A 532 9.30 -27.47 4.31
CA LEU A 532 10.24 -26.41 4.64
C LEU A 532 11.17 -26.89 5.76
N SER A 533 12.47 -26.66 5.64
CA SER A 533 13.45 -27.08 6.65
C SER A 533 14.62 -26.10 6.79
N ILE A 534 15.19 -26.03 8.00
CA ILE A 534 16.34 -25.19 8.36
C ILE A 534 17.34 -26.02 9.18
N ASN A 535 18.60 -26.05 8.75
CA ASN A 535 19.67 -26.76 9.43
C ASN A 535 20.28 -25.93 10.56
N ALA A 536 20.30 -26.43 11.79
CA ALA A 536 20.74 -25.70 13.00
C ALA A 536 22.27 -25.45 13.10
N GLY A 537 23.07 -25.85 12.11
CA GLY A 537 24.53 -25.85 12.17
C GLY A 537 25.27 -24.59 11.68
N GLY A 538 24.56 -23.55 11.22
CA GLY A 538 25.17 -22.34 10.63
C GLY A 538 24.97 -21.10 11.50
N ILE A 539 25.86 -20.86 12.47
CA ILE A 539 25.86 -19.62 13.29
C ILE A 539 26.40 -18.40 12.49
N GLN A 540 26.69 -18.54 11.20
CA GLN A 540 27.12 -17.44 10.33
C GLN A 540 26.46 -17.55 8.95
N ALA A 541 25.64 -16.54 8.64
CA ALA A 541 24.90 -16.30 7.38
C ALA A 541 23.80 -17.33 7.05
N GLN A 542 22.56 -16.85 6.82
CA GLN A 542 21.48 -17.53 6.09
C GLN A 542 21.59 -19.06 6.11
N ALA A 543 21.29 -19.69 7.24
CA ALA A 543 21.28 -21.15 7.35
C ALA A 543 20.42 -21.69 6.19
N ALA A 544 21.02 -22.46 5.28
CA ALA A 544 20.42 -22.83 4.00
C ALA A 544 19.04 -23.45 4.23
N SER A 545 18.00 -22.63 4.12
CA SER A 545 16.63 -23.06 4.19
C SER A 545 16.35 -23.83 2.91
N GLN A 546 15.59 -24.91 3.03
CA GLN A 546 15.21 -25.71 1.89
C GLN A 546 13.70 -25.81 1.83
N ALA A 547 13.12 -25.13 0.85
CA ALA A 547 11.71 -25.24 0.48
C ALA A 547 11.56 -26.25 -0.67
N GLN A 548 10.66 -27.21 -0.51
CA GLN A 548 10.42 -28.26 -1.50
C GLN A 548 8.91 -28.49 -1.74
N VAL A 549 8.58 -28.80 -3.00
CA VAL A 549 7.26 -29.27 -3.44
C VAL A 549 7.45 -30.64 -4.08
N ASN A 550 6.78 -31.67 -3.56
CA ASN A 550 6.88 -33.06 -3.97
C ASN A 550 8.35 -33.57 -4.04
N GLY A 551 9.16 -33.21 -3.03
CA GLY A 551 10.57 -33.58 -2.94
C GLY A 551 11.50 -32.83 -3.91
N ARG A 552 11.01 -31.82 -4.62
CA ARG A 552 11.81 -30.98 -5.53
C ARG A 552 12.00 -29.60 -4.93
N PRO A 553 13.22 -29.04 -4.91
CA PRO A 553 13.45 -27.66 -4.48
C PRO A 553 12.59 -26.67 -5.28
N VAL A 554 12.08 -25.64 -4.61
CA VAL A 554 11.45 -24.49 -5.27
C VAL A 554 12.48 -23.83 -6.21
N SER A 555 12.11 -23.61 -7.46
CA SER A 555 12.94 -22.93 -8.46
C SER A 555 12.50 -21.47 -8.60
N PHE A 556 13.47 -20.57 -8.76
CA PHE A 556 13.23 -19.15 -9.09
C PHE A 556 13.38 -18.83 -10.58
N ASP A 557 13.63 -19.83 -11.44
CA ASP A 557 13.95 -19.63 -12.86
C ASP A 557 12.80 -19.01 -13.68
N HIS A 558 11.56 -19.07 -13.17
CA HIS A 558 10.37 -18.57 -13.82
C HIS A 558 9.90 -17.20 -13.30
N TYR A 559 10.60 -16.63 -12.31
CA TYR A 559 10.32 -15.28 -11.83
C TYR A 559 10.86 -14.27 -12.85
N SER A 560 10.06 -13.28 -13.18
CA SER A 560 10.43 -12.25 -14.16
C SER A 560 10.12 -10.86 -13.65
N VAL A 561 10.73 -9.85 -14.26
CA VAL A 561 10.46 -8.45 -13.96
C VAL A 561 9.03 -8.04 -14.30
#